data_AF-A0A9Q8QLP0-F1
#
_entry.id   AF-A0A9Q8QLP0-F1
#
_cell.length_a   1.000
_cell.length_b   1.000
_cell.length_c   1.000
_cell.angle_alpha   90.00
_cell.angle_beta   90.00
_cell.angle_gamma   90.00
#
_symmetry.space_group_name_H-M   'P 1'
#
loop_
_entity.id
_entity.type
_entity.pdbx_description
1 polymer ?
#
loop_
_entity_poly.entity_id
_entity_poly.type
_entity_poly.pdbx_seq_one_letter_code
_entity_poly.pdbx_strand_id
1 'polypeptide(L)'
;MTLVLWRVTPLFASWLATPNTEGTRNHILSLLRRPRPSVVELGCGISPLCALALRPLVSSYLLTDQPYVQRLVTKNLAANPPPASHPSSSHKIPSSKRIRGGVAAAATDQQQQHGHVRFQPLDWETDQVTADLASPHGDSFDAVVACDCVFNYALIAPFVQTCADVCALRRTSSSSSSHSYSQPSSSRNDGHGGSGQQDQHHQPRRADDDDDDDDAGDEDGDPCLCIVAQQLRNDDVFLEWLRAFSDRFNVWRVPEDVLPEGLRPGDGFVVHVGVLKDHEQRL
;
A
#
# COMPACT_ATOMS: atom_id res chain seq x y z
N MET A 1 2.42 -15.68 -30.19
CA MET A 1 2.53 -15.67 -28.72
C MET A 1 1.15 -15.32 -28.18
N THR A 2 0.37 -16.33 -27.79
CA THR A 2 -0.96 -16.12 -27.22
C THR A 2 -0.75 -15.66 -25.79
N LEU A 3 -1.12 -14.41 -25.51
CA LEU A 3 -1.05 -13.86 -24.16
C LEU A 3 -2.30 -14.32 -23.41
N VAL A 4 -2.09 -14.97 -22.27
CA VAL A 4 -3.16 -15.64 -21.51
C VAL A 4 -3.41 -14.86 -20.24
N LEU A 5 -4.69 -14.64 -19.91
CA LEU A 5 -5.08 -14.22 -18.57
C LEU A 5 -5.05 -15.45 -17.67
N TRP A 6 -4.27 -15.42 -16.60
CA TRP A 6 -4.25 -16.52 -15.64
C TRP A 6 -5.61 -16.65 -14.95
N ARG A 7 -6.09 -17.88 -14.78
CA ARG A 7 -7.44 -18.17 -14.25
C ARG A 7 -7.66 -17.57 -12.85
N VAL A 8 -6.61 -17.48 -12.04
CA VAL A 8 -6.68 -16.96 -10.66
C VAL A 8 -6.88 -15.45 -10.59
N THR A 9 -6.29 -14.67 -11.51
CA THR A 9 -6.30 -13.20 -11.45
C THR A 9 -7.71 -12.60 -11.43
N PRO A 10 -8.65 -12.95 -12.33
CA PRO A 10 -10.00 -12.36 -12.28
C PRO A 10 -10.77 -12.75 -11.02
N LEU A 11 -10.60 -13.97 -10.51
CA LEU A 11 -11.25 -14.44 -9.29
C LEU A 11 -10.71 -13.70 -8.07
N PHE A 12 -9.39 -13.58 -7.97
CA PHE A 12 -8.72 -12.88 -6.89
C PHE A 12 -9.01 -11.37 -6.89
N ALA A 13 -8.93 -10.72 -8.06
CA ALA A 13 -9.25 -9.31 -8.21
C ALA A 13 -10.71 -9.01 -7.84
N SER A 14 -11.65 -9.85 -8.30
CA SER A 14 -13.06 -9.72 -7.96
C SER A 14 -13.29 -9.90 -6.46
N TRP A 15 -12.68 -10.92 -5.85
CA TRP A 15 -12.81 -11.18 -4.43
C TRP A 15 -12.30 -10.01 -3.58
N LEU A 16 -11.08 -9.51 -3.84
CA LEU A 16 -10.52 -8.38 -3.08
C LEU A 16 -11.35 -7.10 -3.23
N ALA A 17 -11.98 -6.88 -4.39
CA ALA A 17 -12.83 -5.72 -4.63
C ALA A 17 -14.25 -5.86 -4.07
N THR A 18 -14.66 -7.07 -3.68
CA THR A 18 -16.02 -7.33 -3.16
C THR A 18 -16.11 -6.93 -1.69
N PRO A 19 -17.06 -6.05 -1.31
CA PRO A 19 -17.32 -5.74 0.11
C PRO A 19 -17.68 -7.01 0.90
N ASN A 20 -17.39 -7.02 2.20
CA ASN A 20 -17.91 -8.06 3.08
C ASN A 20 -19.45 -7.98 3.19
N THR A 21 -20.04 -8.93 3.92
CA THR A 21 -21.50 -9.02 4.14
C THR A 21 -22.10 -7.77 4.79
N GLU A 22 -21.30 -6.99 5.51
CA GLU A 22 -21.69 -5.72 6.15
C GLU A 22 -21.59 -4.52 5.19
N GLY A 23 -21.18 -4.74 3.94
CA GLY A 23 -21.08 -3.70 2.91
C GLY A 23 -19.90 -2.75 3.08
N THR A 24 -18.89 -3.11 3.88
CA THR A 24 -17.70 -2.28 4.11
C THR A 24 -16.60 -2.59 3.10
N ARG A 25 -15.55 -3.30 3.50
CA ARG A 25 -14.43 -3.71 2.65
C ARG A 25 -14.28 -5.23 2.73
N ASN A 26 -13.60 -5.80 1.74
CA ASN A 26 -13.18 -7.20 1.82
C ASN A 26 -12.42 -7.45 3.14
N HIS A 27 -12.61 -8.63 3.75
CA HIS A 27 -12.00 -8.98 5.03
C HIS A 27 -10.49 -8.71 5.10
N ILE A 28 -9.75 -8.95 4.02
CA ILE A 28 -8.30 -8.69 3.96
C ILE A 28 -8.01 -7.19 3.93
N LEU A 29 -8.76 -6.42 3.12
CA LEU A 29 -8.59 -4.98 3.05
C LEU A 29 -8.98 -4.28 4.36
N SER A 30 -9.89 -4.85 5.14
CA SER A 30 -10.27 -4.36 6.47
C SER A 30 -9.17 -4.52 7.52
N LEU A 31 -8.15 -5.36 7.28
CA LEU A 31 -6.97 -5.45 8.15
C LEU A 31 -6.06 -4.22 8.03
N LEU A 32 -6.19 -3.44 6.95
CA LEU A 32 -5.42 -2.23 6.73
C LEU A 32 -6.10 -1.05 7.43
N ARG A 33 -5.41 -0.40 8.38
CA ARG A 33 -5.98 0.75 9.13
C ARG A 33 -6.37 1.92 8.20
N ARG A 34 -5.61 2.15 7.12
CA ARG A 34 -5.95 3.21 6.16
C ARG A 34 -7.22 2.86 5.36
N PRO A 35 -8.24 3.75 5.32
CA PRO A 35 -9.46 3.52 4.53
C PRO A 35 -9.21 3.36 3.03
N ARG A 36 -8.18 4.05 2.51
CA ARG A 36 -7.75 3.99 1.11
C ARG A 36 -6.25 3.71 1.03
N PRO A 37 -5.83 2.45 1.08
CA PRO A 37 -4.42 2.08 1.16
C PRO A 37 -3.66 2.43 -0.13
N SER A 38 -2.35 2.61 -0.03
CA SER A 38 -1.43 2.53 -1.17
C SER A 38 -1.02 1.07 -1.39
N VAL A 39 -1.08 0.61 -2.64
CA VAL A 39 -0.83 -0.78 -2.99
C VAL A 39 0.23 -0.86 -4.09
N VAL A 40 1.12 -1.85 -3.99
CA VAL A 40 2.01 -2.25 -5.08
C VAL A 40 1.73 -3.69 -5.49
N GLU A 41 1.65 -3.93 -6.79
CA GLU A 41 1.48 -5.25 -7.38
C GLU A 41 2.79 -5.72 -8.01
N LEU A 42 3.28 -6.86 -7.56
CA LEU A 42 4.43 -7.54 -8.13
C LEU A 42 3.96 -8.52 -9.21
N GLY A 43 4.50 -8.41 -10.42
CA GLY A 43 4.22 -9.34 -11.51
C GLY A 43 2.81 -9.16 -12.08
N CYS A 44 2.45 -7.91 -12.41
CA CYS A 44 1.11 -7.58 -12.86
C CYS A 44 0.73 -8.16 -14.24
N GLY A 45 1.70 -8.70 -14.97
CA GLY A 45 1.55 -9.13 -16.35
C GLY A 45 1.10 -7.98 -17.25
N ILE A 46 0.35 -8.32 -18.30
CA ILE A 46 -0.17 -7.32 -19.25
C ILE A 46 -1.57 -6.79 -18.88
N SER A 47 -2.29 -7.50 -18.01
CA SER A 47 -3.71 -7.29 -17.71
C SER A 47 -3.83 -6.79 -16.28
N PRO A 48 -3.90 -5.46 -16.06
CA PRO A 48 -3.87 -4.86 -14.72
C PRO A 48 -5.21 -5.00 -13.98
N LEU A 49 -5.76 -6.22 -13.89
CA LEU A 49 -7.10 -6.48 -13.39
C LEU A 49 -7.24 -6.13 -11.91
N CYS A 50 -6.27 -6.50 -11.07
CA CYS A 50 -6.26 -6.16 -9.65
C CYS A 50 -6.29 -4.64 -9.47
N ALA A 51 -5.41 -3.91 -10.17
CA ALA A 51 -5.40 -2.45 -10.15
C ALA A 51 -6.73 -1.82 -10.59
N LEU A 52 -7.35 -2.33 -11.67
CA LEU A 52 -8.61 -1.79 -12.18
C LEU A 52 -9.78 -2.07 -11.22
N ALA A 53 -9.84 -3.28 -10.65
CA ALA A 53 -10.87 -3.67 -9.69
C ALA A 53 -10.73 -2.90 -8.36
N LEU A 54 -9.49 -2.70 -7.90
CA LEU A 54 -9.20 -2.04 -6.62
C LEU A 54 -9.12 -0.51 -6.73
N ARG A 55 -9.07 0.07 -7.93
CA ARG A 55 -8.97 1.52 -8.12
C ARG A 55 -9.97 2.36 -7.30
N PRO A 56 -11.25 1.96 -7.12
CA PRO A 56 -12.20 2.70 -6.28
C PRO A 56 -11.89 2.64 -4.78
N LEU A 57 -11.06 1.69 -4.34
CA LEU A 57 -10.83 1.35 -2.93
C LEU A 57 -9.46 1.82 -2.40
N VAL A 58 -8.55 2.22 -3.28
CA VAL A 58 -7.15 2.56 -2.96
C VAL A 58 -6.85 4.04 -3.20
N SER A 59 -5.86 4.61 -2.52
CA SER A 59 -5.37 5.97 -2.80
C SER A 59 -4.41 5.97 -3.98
N SER A 60 -3.54 4.96 -4.07
CA SER A 60 -2.63 4.72 -5.19
C SER A 60 -2.44 3.22 -5.42
N TYR A 61 -2.15 2.87 -6.67
CA TYR A 61 -1.85 1.51 -7.07
C TYR A 61 -0.68 1.50 -8.05
N LEU A 62 0.43 0.89 -7.64
CA LEU A 62 1.61 0.71 -8.47
C LEU A 62 1.62 -0.69 -9.08
N LEU A 63 1.57 -0.78 -10.40
CA LEU A 63 1.82 -2.00 -11.15
C LEU A 63 3.32 -2.14 -11.42
N THR A 64 3.88 -3.31 -11.13
CA THR A 64 5.28 -3.62 -11.46
C THR A 64 5.40 -4.96 -12.17
N ASP A 65 6.33 -5.01 -13.11
CA ASP A 65 6.72 -6.20 -13.87
C ASP A 65 8.00 -5.85 -14.66
N GLN A 66 8.48 -6.79 -15.48
CA GLN A 66 9.60 -6.55 -16.38
C GLN A 66 9.27 -5.51 -17.47
N PRO A 67 10.28 -4.78 -18.00
CA PRO A 67 10.07 -3.70 -18.97
C PRO A 67 9.27 -4.09 -20.22
N TYR A 68 9.34 -5.35 -20.65
CA TYR A 68 8.67 -5.80 -21.88
C TYR A 68 7.14 -5.73 -21.81
N VAL A 69 6.52 -5.76 -20.61
CA VAL A 69 5.04 -5.66 -20.49
C VAL A 69 4.53 -4.22 -20.67
N GLN A 70 5.39 -3.22 -20.46
CA GLN A 70 5.02 -1.81 -20.30
C GLN A 70 4.10 -1.32 -21.41
N ARG A 71 4.41 -1.66 -22.66
CA ARG A 71 3.61 -1.26 -23.83
C ARG A 71 2.17 -1.77 -23.75
N LEU A 72 1.98 -3.02 -23.34
CA LEU A 72 0.66 -3.65 -23.28
C LEU A 72 -0.11 -3.21 -22.05
N VAL A 73 0.53 -3.13 -20.88
CA VAL A 73 -0.09 -2.59 -19.66
C VAL A 73 -0.57 -1.16 -19.88
N THR A 74 0.27 -0.30 -20.46
CA THR A 74 -0.11 1.09 -20.76
C THR A 74 -1.31 1.16 -21.70
N LYS A 75 -1.34 0.33 -22.75
CA LYS A 75 -2.48 0.24 -23.66
C LYS A 75 -3.75 -0.21 -22.94
N ASN A 76 -3.66 -1.21 -22.06
CA ASN A 76 -4.79 -1.74 -21.32
C ASN A 76 -5.32 -0.76 -20.26
N LEU A 77 -4.45 0.00 -19.59
CA LEU A 77 -4.86 1.10 -18.71
C LEU A 77 -5.58 2.21 -19.48
N ALA A 78 -5.04 2.63 -20.63
CA ALA A 78 -5.67 3.66 -21.47
C ALA A 78 -7.04 3.24 -22.01
N ALA A 79 -7.25 1.94 -22.25
CA ALA A 79 -8.53 1.39 -22.67
C ALA A 79 -9.56 1.32 -21.52
N ASN A 80 -9.15 1.47 -20.26
CA ASN A 80 -10.00 1.39 -19.07
C ASN A 80 -9.85 2.66 -18.21
N PRO A 81 -10.18 3.84 -18.76
CA PRO A 81 -10.04 5.11 -18.05
C PRO A 81 -11.00 5.19 -16.85
N PRO A 82 -10.76 6.09 -15.89
CA PRO A 82 -11.73 6.32 -14.83
C PRO A 82 -13.13 6.73 -15.30
N PRO A 83 -14.21 6.33 -14.60
CA PRO A 83 -15.60 6.64 -15.00
C PRO A 83 -15.95 8.13 -15.00
N ALA A 84 -15.03 9.03 -14.59
CA ALA A 84 -15.15 10.48 -14.72
C ALA A 84 -14.26 11.11 -15.82
N SER A 85 -13.47 10.32 -16.56
CA SER A 85 -12.56 10.81 -17.60
C SER A 85 -13.03 10.51 -19.03
N HIS A 86 -14.33 10.26 -19.21
CA HIS A 86 -14.92 10.33 -20.55
C HIS A 86 -14.82 11.79 -21.03
N PRO A 87 -14.14 12.07 -22.16
CA PRO A 87 -14.23 13.38 -22.76
C PRO A 87 -15.70 13.59 -23.12
N SER A 88 -16.31 14.65 -22.59
CA SER A 88 -17.60 15.13 -23.07
C SER A 88 -17.57 15.13 -24.59
N SER A 89 -18.49 14.40 -25.23
CA SER A 89 -18.62 14.41 -26.69
C SER A 89 -18.71 15.86 -27.15
N SER A 90 -17.67 16.35 -27.82
CA SER A 90 -17.63 17.72 -28.33
C SER A 90 -18.57 17.83 -29.52
N HIS A 91 -19.83 18.20 -29.25
CA HIS A 91 -20.63 18.84 -30.28
C HIS A 91 -19.94 20.14 -30.68
N LYS A 92 -19.48 20.19 -31.94
CA LYS A 92 -18.91 21.38 -32.57
C LYS A 92 -19.97 22.47 -32.62
N ILE A 93 -19.92 23.44 -31.70
CA ILE A 93 -20.62 24.71 -31.84
C ILE A 93 -19.64 25.73 -32.42
N PRO A 94 -20.02 26.52 -33.45
CA PRO A 94 -19.09 27.46 -34.07
C PRO A 94 -18.82 28.68 -33.18
N SER A 95 -17.62 29.22 -33.37
CA SER A 95 -16.98 30.29 -32.63
C SER A 95 -17.73 31.63 -32.59
N SER A 96 -17.82 32.23 -31.40
CA SER A 96 -17.76 33.69 -31.25
C SER A 96 -17.32 34.12 -29.85
N LYS A 97 -16.32 35.00 -29.84
CA LYS A 97 -15.90 35.97 -28.82
C LYS A 97 -15.46 35.48 -27.43
N ARG A 98 -14.14 35.61 -27.29
CA ARG A 98 -13.31 35.62 -26.07
C ARG A 98 -13.78 36.71 -25.08
N ILE A 99 -14.10 36.32 -23.84
CA ILE A 99 -14.03 37.20 -22.66
C ILE A 99 -13.09 36.57 -21.65
N ARG A 100 -12.12 37.37 -21.19
CA ARG A 100 -11.18 37.05 -20.11
C ARG A 100 -11.93 37.03 -18.78
N GLY A 101 -11.68 36.01 -17.97
CA GLY A 101 -12.09 35.96 -16.57
C GLY A 101 -11.60 34.65 -15.97
N GLY A 102 -10.61 34.72 -15.09
CA GLY A 102 -10.05 33.54 -14.44
C GLY A 102 -11.06 32.92 -13.49
N VAL A 103 -11.16 31.60 -13.56
CA VAL A 103 -11.34 30.71 -12.40
C VAL A 103 -10.63 29.42 -12.84
N ALA A 104 -9.56 29.03 -12.14
CA ALA A 104 -9.09 27.66 -12.20
C ALA A 104 -10.26 26.82 -11.71
N ALA A 105 -10.99 26.21 -12.66
CA ALA A 105 -12.16 25.43 -12.38
C ALA A 105 -11.75 24.32 -11.42
N ALA A 106 -12.39 24.31 -10.25
CA ALA A 106 -12.34 23.22 -9.30
C ALA A 106 -12.42 21.90 -10.07
N ALA A 107 -11.32 21.15 -10.07
CA ALA A 107 -11.33 19.75 -10.48
C ALA A 107 -12.43 19.10 -9.66
N THR A 108 -13.46 18.67 -10.37
CA THR A 108 -14.72 18.20 -9.83
C THR A 108 -14.47 17.07 -8.82
N ASP A 109 -15.20 17.11 -7.72
CA ASP A 109 -15.29 16.16 -6.59
C ASP A 109 -15.29 14.66 -7.00
N GLN A 110 -15.59 14.36 -8.27
CA GLN A 110 -15.58 13.01 -8.85
C GLN A 110 -14.19 12.48 -9.24
N GLN A 111 -13.19 13.35 -9.52
CA GLN A 111 -11.81 12.89 -9.76
C GLN A 111 -11.13 12.40 -8.47
N GLN A 112 -11.66 12.75 -7.30
CA GLN A 112 -11.12 12.34 -6.00
C GLN A 112 -11.58 10.94 -5.52
N GLN A 113 -12.51 10.27 -6.24
CA GLN A 113 -13.05 8.98 -5.79
C GLN A 113 -12.19 7.76 -6.19
N HIS A 114 -11.28 7.90 -7.15
CA HIS A 114 -10.45 6.81 -7.66
C HIS A 114 -8.97 7.02 -7.36
N GLY A 115 -8.29 5.95 -6.96
CA GLY A 115 -6.85 5.96 -6.75
C GLY A 115 -6.07 6.12 -8.06
N HIS A 116 -4.87 6.67 -7.93
CA HIS A 116 -3.95 6.82 -9.06
C HIS A 116 -3.28 5.48 -9.40
N VAL A 117 -3.49 4.99 -10.62
CA VAL A 117 -2.86 3.74 -11.11
C VAL A 117 -1.70 4.10 -12.03
N ARG A 118 -0.52 3.55 -11.77
CA ARG A 118 0.66 3.72 -12.63
C ARG A 118 1.43 2.41 -12.80
N PHE A 119 2.27 2.36 -13.82
CA PHE A 119 3.20 1.27 -14.04
C PHE A 119 4.64 1.75 -13.86
N GLN A 120 5.49 0.93 -13.24
CA GLN A 120 6.93 1.12 -13.20
C GLN A 120 7.61 -0.24 -13.37
N PRO A 121 8.63 -0.37 -14.24
CA PRO A 121 9.41 -1.59 -14.32
C PRO A 121 10.07 -1.93 -12.98
N LEU A 122 10.06 -3.21 -12.64
CA LEU A 122 10.81 -3.76 -11.51
C LEU A 122 11.23 -5.19 -11.85
N ASP A 123 12.52 -5.41 -11.98
CA ASP A 123 13.13 -6.73 -12.13
C ASP A 123 13.57 -7.26 -10.77
N TRP A 124 12.91 -8.29 -10.26
CA TRP A 124 13.20 -8.86 -8.94
C TRP A 124 14.61 -9.41 -8.81
N GLU A 125 15.26 -9.79 -9.91
CA GLU A 125 16.59 -10.39 -9.90
C GLU A 125 17.71 -9.34 -9.83
N THR A 126 17.48 -8.14 -10.37
CA THR A 126 18.55 -7.15 -10.58
C THR A 126 18.29 -5.80 -9.93
N ASP A 127 17.04 -5.42 -9.75
CA ASP A 127 16.70 -4.10 -9.23
C ASP A 127 16.73 -4.09 -7.70
N GLN A 128 17.11 -2.94 -7.14
CA GLN A 128 17.02 -2.69 -5.71
C GLN A 128 15.74 -1.92 -5.40
N VAL A 129 15.02 -2.38 -4.38
CA VAL A 129 13.83 -1.66 -3.89
C VAL A 129 14.28 -0.48 -3.02
N THR A 130 13.84 0.71 -3.40
CA THR A 130 14.09 1.96 -2.65
C THR A 130 12.78 2.72 -2.44
N ALA A 131 12.77 3.73 -1.57
CA ALA A 131 11.60 4.58 -1.33
C ALA A 131 11.10 5.30 -2.60
N ASP A 132 11.95 5.49 -3.61
CA ASP A 132 11.56 6.05 -4.91
C ASP A 132 10.50 5.19 -5.61
N LEU A 133 10.41 3.89 -5.29
CA LEU A 133 9.36 3.03 -5.78
C LEU A 133 7.97 3.51 -5.35
N ALA A 134 7.81 4.12 -4.17
CA ALA A 134 6.54 4.65 -3.69
C ALA A 134 6.23 6.08 -4.18
N SER A 135 7.26 6.80 -4.64
CA SER A 135 7.12 8.17 -5.17
C SER A 135 6.21 8.23 -6.40
N PRO A 136 5.46 9.32 -6.65
CA PRO A 136 5.31 10.51 -5.81
C PRO A 136 4.19 10.39 -4.76
N HIS A 137 3.63 9.19 -4.55
CA HIS A 137 2.42 9.00 -3.72
C HIS A 137 2.72 8.60 -2.28
N GLY A 138 4.00 8.61 -1.90
CA GLY A 138 4.49 8.26 -0.57
C GLY A 138 5.94 7.79 -0.64
N ASP A 139 6.37 7.18 0.44
CA ASP A 139 7.70 6.58 0.67
C ASP A 139 7.61 5.08 1.00
N SER A 140 6.39 4.55 1.16
CA SER A 140 6.07 3.18 1.52
C SER A 140 4.69 2.74 0.98
N PHE A 141 4.35 1.46 1.20
CA PHE A 141 3.06 0.88 0.82
C PHE A 141 2.33 0.34 2.05
N ASP A 142 1.00 0.35 2.01
CA ASP A 142 0.17 -0.33 3.00
C ASP A 142 0.01 -1.82 2.66
N ALA A 143 0.08 -2.19 1.37
CA ALA A 143 0.04 -3.59 0.95
C ALA A 143 0.86 -3.89 -0.31
N VAL A 144 1.40 -5.11 -0.35
CA VAL A 144 1.91 -5.79 -1.54
C VAL A 144 0.89 -6.79 -2.01
N VAL A 145 0.62 -6.82 -3.31
CA VAL A 145 -0.23 -7.82 -3.97
C VAL A 145 0.62 -8.59 -4.97
N ALA A 146 0.52 -9.92 -4.96
CA ALA A 146 1.14 -10.76 -5.96
C ALA A 146 0.17 -11.88 -6.34
N CYS A 147 -0.08 -12.03 -7.64
CA CYS A 147 -1.03 -13.02 -8.13
C CYS A 147 -0.34 -13.92 -9.15
N ASP A 148 -0.13 -15.18 -8.78
CA ASP A 148 0.39 -16.25 -9.65
C ASP A 148 1.84 -16.04 -10.12
N CYS A 149 2.66 -15.42 -9.29
CA CYS A 149 4.01 -14.97 -9.64
C CYS A 149 5.08 -16.06 -9.58
N VAL A 150 4.81 -17.20 -8.94
CA VAL A 150 5.85 -18.19 -8.61
C VAL A 150 5.51 -19.53 -9.24
N PHE A 151 6.20 -19.85 -10.33
CA PHE A 151 6.00 -21.08 -11.10
C PHE A 151 7.30 -21.81 -11.43
N ASN A 152 8.45 -21.27 -11.01
CA ASN A 152 9.76 -21.88 -11.18
C ASN A 152 10.67 -21.54 -9.99
N TYR A 153 11.67 -22.38 -9.74
CA TYR A 153 12.58 -22.24 -8.59
C TYR A 153 13.45 -20.97 -8.64
N ALA A 154 13.86 -20.53 -9.83
CA ALA A 154 14.77 -19.39 -9.98
C ALA A 154 14.16 -18.09 -9.47
N LEU A 155 12.84 -17.93 -9.61
CA LEU A 155 12.14 -16.73 -9.16
C LEU A 155 11.81 -16.72 -7.67
N ILE A 156 11.93 -17.84 -6.93
CA ILE A 156 11.48 -17.90 -5.53
C ILE A 156 12.24 -16.91 -4.65
N ALA A 157 13.56 -17.02 -4.61
CA ALA A 157 14.40 -16.17 -3.77
C ALA A 157 14.28 -14.66 -4.11
N PRO A 158 14.46 -14.23 -5.38
CA PRO A 158 14.32 -12.81 -5.74
C PRO A 158 12.90 -12.26 -5.49
N PHE A 159 11.85 -13.06 -5.73
CA PHE A 159 10.46 -12.67 -5.43
C PHE A 159 10.25 -12.44 -3.93
N VAL A 160 10.64 -13.39 -3.08
CA VAL A 160 10.48 -13.28 -1.62
C VAL A 160 11.29 -12.12 -1.06
N GLN A 161 12.51 -11.93 -1.56
CA GLN A 161 13.36 -10.80 -1.18
C GLN A 161 12.71 -9.47 -1.55
N THR A 162 12.20 -9.33 -2.78
CA THR A 162 11.48 -8.13 -3.23
C THR A 162 10.26 -7.84 -2.36
N CYS A 163 9.46 -8.86 -2.02
CA CYS A 163 8.33 -8.70 -1.09
C CYS A 163 8.79 -8.13 0.25
N ALA A 164 9.89 -8.67 0.79
CA ALA A 164 10.43 -8.25 2.08
C ALA A 164 10.96 -6.80 2.04
N ASP A 165 11.70 -6.44 0.99
CA ASP A 165 12.26 -5.10 0.85
C ASP A 165 11.17 -4.04 0.67
N VAL A 166 10.12 -4.34 -0.10
CA VAL A 166 8.96 -3.45 -0.23
C VAL A 166 8.24 -3.28 1.10
N CYS A 167 8.05 -4.36 1.88
CA CYS A 167 7.43 -4.26 3.20
C CYS A 167 8.30 -3.49 4.19
N ALA A 168 9.63 -3.60 4.09
CA ALA A 168 10.58 -2.91 4.95
C ALA A 168 10.55 -1.38 4.78
N LEU A 169 10.18 -0.86 3.60
CA LEU A 169 10.03 0.59 3.38
C LEU A 169 9.08 1.22 4.41
N ARG A 170 8.01 0.52 4.80
CA ARG A 170 7.03 1.01 5.79
C ARG A 170 7.62 1.18 7.18
N ARG A 171 8.57 0.32 7.57
CA ARG A 171 9.27 0.40 8.88
C ARG A 171 10.25 1.56 8.94
N THR A 172 10.91 1.86 7.82
CA THR A 172 11.83 3.00 7.75
C THR A 172 11.09 4.33 7.78
N SER A 173 9.86 4.37 7.25
CA SER A 173 9.01 5.56 7.29
C SER A 173 8.48 5.87 8.70
N SER A 174 8.10 4.84 9.47
CA SER A 174 7.61 5.03 10.84
C SER A 174 8.73 5.50 11.77
N SER A 175 9.93 4.93 11.68
CA SER A 175 11.09 5.34 12.50
C SER A 175 11.60 6.75 12.20
N SER A 176 11.44 7.22 10.96
CA SER A 176 11.79 8.59 10.56
C SER A 176 10.81 9.63 11.11
N SER A 177 9.55 9.23 11.37
CA SER A 177 8.51 10.13 11.87
C SER A 177 8.64 10.37 13.39
N SER A 178 9.04 9.35 14.15
CA SER A 178 9.24 9.42 15.61
C SER A 178 10.50 10.18 16.05
N HIS A 179 11.47 10.41 15.17
CA HIS A 179 12.67 11.21 15.46
C HIS A 179 12.50 12.75 15.28
N SER A 180 11.31 13.22 14.90
CA SER A 180 11.08 14.65 14.60
C SER A 180 10.63 15.51 15.79
N TYR A 181 10.40 14.93 16.97
CA TYR A 181 10.10 15.66 18.21
C TYR A 181 11.18 15.43 19.26
N SER A 182 12.10 16.39 19.41
CA SER A 182 12.72 16.84 20.68
C SER A 182 14.00 17.64 20.44
N GLN A 183 13.89 18.97 20.33
CA GLN A 183 14.85 19.86 21.00
C GLN A 183 14.13 21.12 21.50
N PRO A 184 14.00 21.31 22.83
CA PRO A 184 13.72 22.61 23.38
C PRO A 184 15.00 23.45 23.25
N SER A 185 14.95 24.47 22.39
CA SER A 185 15.97 25.51 22.34
C SER A 185 15.77 26.47 23.52
N SER A 186 16.68 26.47 24.49
CA SER A 186 16.87 27.66 25.32
C SER A 186 18.33 27.82 25.74
N SER A 187 18.96 28.70 24.99
CA SER A 187 20.20 29.44 25.18
C SER A 187 20.58 29.72 26.63
N ARG A 188 21.84 29.40 26.96
CA ARG A 188 22.58 29.94 28.11
C ARG A 188 22.67 31.46 27.98
N ASN A 189 22.43 32.18 29.07
CA ASN A 189 22.93 33.54 29.22
C ASN A 189 23.45 33.72 30.65
N ASP A 190 24.77 33.96 30.76
CA ASP A 190 25.47 34.26 32.00
C ASP A 190 25.47 35.78 32.25
N GLY A 191 25.15 36.19 33.49
CA GLY A 191 25.95 37.21 34.19
C GLY A 191 25.34 38.59 34.52
N HIS A 192 25.25 38.83 35.84
CA HIS A 192 25.49 40.07 36.60
C HIS A 192 24.36 41.09 36.92
N GLY A 193 23.94 41.07 38.19
CA GLY A 193 24.15 42.19 39.13
C GLY A 193 23.01 43.20 39.36
N GLY A 194 22.49 43.29 40.59
CA GLY A 194 21.77 44.49 41.06
C GLY A 194 20.70 44.27 42.14
N SER A 195 20.97 44.75 43.34
CA SER A 195 20.13 44.81 44.54
C SER A 195 18.83 45.64 44.40
N GLY A 196 17.74 45.24 45.07
CA GLY A 196 16.58 46.11 45.31
C GLY A 196 15.43 45.41 46.05
N GLN A 197 14.95 46.02 47.14
CA GLN A 197 13.93 45.56 48.09
C GLN A 197 12.48 45.79 47.62
N GLN A 198 11.54 45.11 48.33
CA GLN A 198 10.12 45.45 48.64
C GLN A 198 8.96 44.73 47.88
N ASP A 199 8.28 43.88 48.67
CA ASP A 199 6.86 43.88 49.05
C ASP A 199 5.69 43.39 48.15
N GLN A 200 5.06 42.31 48.68
CA GLN A 200 3.62 42.10 48.94
C GLN A 200 2.65 41.62 47.83
N HIS A 201 2.13 40.39 48.03
CA HIS A 201 0.70 40.00 48.28
C HIS A 201 0.11 38.81 47.48
N HIS A 202 -0.45 37.84 48.25
CA HIS A 202 -1.63 36.95 48.00
C HIS A 202 -1.54 35.88 46.87
N GLN A 203 -2.02 34.63 46.95
CA GLN A 203 -2.44 33.59 47.92
C GLN A 203 -2.68 32.29 47.07
N PRO A 204 -2.83 31.07 47.64
CA PRO A 204 -2.55 29.79 46.96
C PRO A 204 -3.79 28.97 46.56
N ARG A 205 -3.71 28.15 45.48
CA ARG A 205 -4.55 26.94 45.17
C ARG A 205 -3.88 26.12 44.06
N ARG A 206 -3.99 24.81 43.90
CA ARG A 206 -4.33 23.59 44.69
C ARG A 206 -3.76 22.46 43.81
N ALA A 207 -3.13 21.45 44.42
CA ALA A 207 -2.77 20.22 43.74
C ALA A 207 -4.05 19.40 43.51
N ASP A 208 -4.24 18.96 42.28
CA ASP A 208 -5.06 17.81 41.93
C ASP A 208 -4.22 17.03 40.91
N ASP A 209 -3.70 15.90 41.39
CA ASP A 209 -2.97 14.88 40.63
C ASP A 209 -4.01 14.09 39.82
N ASP A 210 -4.08 14.33 38.52
CA ASP A 210 -4.72 13.41 37.58
C ASP A 210 -3.60 12.60 36.90
N ASP A 211 -3.31 11.44 37.49
CA ASP A 211 -2.56 10.35 36.86
C ASP A 211 -3.40 9.80 35.69
N ASP A 212 -3.34 10.45 34.53
CA ASP A 212 -3.67 9.81 33.26
C ASP A 212 -2.51 8.85 32.93
N ASP A 213 -2.63 7.62 33.41
CA ASP A 213 -1.93 6.45 32.84
C ASP A 213 -2.38 6.32 31.38
N ASP A 214 -1.75 7.09 30.49
CA ASP A 214 -1.75 6.85 29.06
C ASP A 214 -1.12 5.47 28.84
N ASP A 215 -2.00 4.49 28.62
CA ASP A 215 -1.71 3.15 28.11
C ASP A 215 -0.87 3.30 26.84
N ALA A 216 0.45 3.31 27.02
CA ALA A 216 1.46 3.25 25.97
C ALA A 216 1.45 1.87 25.32
N GLY A 217 0.33 1.54 24.67
CA GLY A 217 0.16 0.35 23.86
C GLY A 217 0.90 0.52 22.53
N ASP A 218 2.10 -0.05 22.47
CA ASP A 218 2.91 -0.33 21.27
C ASP A 218 2.75 0.67 20.10
N GLU A 219 3.62 1.68 20.06
CA GLU A 219 3.89 2.51 18.87
C GLU A 219 4.60 1.71 17.75
N ASP A 220 4.28 0.43 17.55
CA ASP A 220 4.75 -0.29 16.37
C ASP A 220 3.85 0.08 15.19
N GLY A 221 4.42 0.82 14.23
CA GLY A 221 3.67 1.37 13.11
C GLY A 221 2.96 0.30 12.28
N ASP A 222 1.86 0.66 11.61
CA ASP A 222 1.09 -0.28 10.79
C ASP A 222 1.97 -1.03 9.78
N PRO A 223 2.00 -2.38 9.81
CA PRO A 223 2.81 -3.16 8.90
C PRO A 223 2.26 -3.08 7.48
N CYS A 224 3.15 -3.21 6.50
CA CYS A 224 2.75 -3.50 5.11
C CYS A 224 2.33 -4.97 5.00
N LEU A 225 1.10 -5.23 4.54
CA LEU A 225 0.61 -6.60 4.34
C LEU A 225 1.05 -7.14 2.98
N CYS A 226 1.68 -8.31 2.95
CA CYS A 226 2.01 -9.01 1.71
C CYS A 226 0.97 -10.08 1.38
N ILE A 227 0.13 -9.84 0.38
CA ILE A 227 -0.99 -10.71 -0.01
C ILE A 227 -0.63 -11.44 -1.29
N VAL A 228 -0.46 -12.76 -1.20
CA VAL A 228 -0.02 -13.61 -2.32
C VAL A 228 -1.08 -14.65 -2.65
N ALA A 229 -1.66 -14.56 -3.84
CA ALA A 229 -2.53 -15.60 -4.42
C ALA A 229 -1.72 -16.47 -5.39
N GLN A 230 -1.84 -17.80 -5.28
CA GLN A 230 -1.11 -18.75 -6.13
C GLN A 230 -2.04 -19.82 -6.69
N GLN A 231 -1.74 -20.26 -7.91
CA GLN A 231 -2.23 -21.52 -8.42
C GLN A 231 -1.31 -22.66 -7.98
N LEU A 232 -1.90 -23.71 -7.39
CA LEU A 232 -1.21 -24.93 -7.02
C LEU A 232 -0.94 -25.78 -8.28
N ARG A 233 0.22 -25.57 -8.90
CA ARG A 233 0.65 -26.28 -10.12
C ARG A 233 1.66 -27.40 -9.85
N ASN A 234 2.58 -27.12 -8.94
CA ASN A 234 3.70 -27.98 -8.61
C ASN A 234 3.96 -27.83 -7.11
N ASP A 235 3.78 -28.93 -6.38
CA ASP A 235 3.85 -28.94 -4.93
C ASP A 235 5.26 -28.61 -4.43
N ASP A 236 6.30 -29.06 -5.11
CA ASP A 236 7.69 -28.80 -4.71
C ASP A 236 8.03 -27.30 -4.85
N VAL A 237 7.68 -26.68 -5.98
CA VAL A 237 7.88 -25.22 -6.19
C VAL A 237 7.08 -24.43 -5.17
N PHE A 238 5.83 -24.83 -4.91
CA PHE A 238 4.98 -24.19 -3.93
C PHE A 238 5.53 -24.32 -2.50
N LEU A 239 6.01 -25.51 -2.11
CA LEU A 239 6.58 -25.76 -0.79
C LEU A 239 7.90 -25.02 -0.59
N GLU A 240 8.78 -24.99 -1.59
CA GLU A 240 10.00 -24.19 -1.55
C GLU A 240 9.70 -22.70 -1.41
N TRP A 241 8.71 -22.20 -2.15
CA TRP A 241 8.24 -20.83 -1.99
C TRP A 241 7.70 -20.57 -0.58
N LEU A 242 6.83 -21.44 -0.07
CA LEU A 242 6.21 -21.26 1.24
C LEU A 242 7.26 -21.29 2.36
N ARG A 243 8.28 -22.14 2.26
CA ARG A 243 9.43 -22.16 3.18
C ARG A 243 10.18 -20.84 3.15
N ALA A 244 10.64 -20.41 1.96
CA ALA A 244 11.38 -19.16 1.81
C ALA A 244 10.58 -17.94 2.29
N PHE A 245 9.28 -17.91 1.98
CA PHE A 245 8.37 -16.84 2.42
C PHE A 245 8.18 -16.87 3.94
N SER A 246 7.95 -18.05 4.54
CA SER A 246 7.78 -18.18 5.99
C SER A 246 9.05 -17.89 6.79
N ASP A 247 10.23 -18.03 6.19
CA ASP A 247 11.49 -17.64 6.83
C ASP A 247 11.56 -16.11 7.04
N ARG A 248 10.90 -15.33 6.17
CA ARG A 248 10.92 -13.86 6.21
C ARG A 248 9.66 -13.26 6.82
N PHE A 249 8.52 -13.94 6.74
CA PHE A 249 7.22 -13.42 7.14
C PHE A 249 6.57 -14.28 8.23
N ASN A 250 5.77 -13.66 9.10
CA ASN A 250 4.69 -14.34 9.80
C ASN A 250 3.57 -14.56 8.77
N VAL A 251 3.22 -15.82 8.49
CA VAL A 251 2.37 -16.19 7.35
C VAL A 251 1.09 -16.85 7.82
N TRP A 252 -0.03 -16.40 7.26
CA TRP A 252 -1.34 -17.00 7.45
C TRP A 252 -1.94 -17.37 6.10
N ARG A 253 -2.51 -18.57 6.00
CA ARG A 253 -3.35 -18.96 4.87
C ARG A 253 -4.76 -18.43 5.12
N VAL A 254 -5.35 -17.77 4.12
CA VAL A 254 -6.73 -17.31 4.19
C VAL A 254 -7.68 -18.53 4.30
N PRO A 255 -8.57 -18.56 5.30
CA PRO A 255 -9.55 -19.64 5.46
C PRO A 255 -10.48 -19.81 4.25
N GLU A 256 -10.87 -21.05 3.95
CA GLU A 256 -11.66 -21.38 2.75
C GLU A 256 -13.08 -20.79 2.76
N ASP A 257 -13.65 -20.58 3.96
CA ASP A 257 -14.96 -19.98 4.19
C ASP A 257 -14.97 -18.47 3.89
N VAL A 258 -13.81 -17.82 3.93
CA VAL A 258 -13.62 -16.42 3.51
C VAL A 258 -13.38 -16.30 2.00
N LEU A 259 -12.98 -17.39 1.35
CA LEU A 259 -12.71 -17.44 -0.10
C LEU A 259 -13.97 -17.84 -0.89
N PRO A 260 -14.20 -17.23 -2.07
CA PRO A 260 -15.28 -17.64 -2.96
C PRO A 260 -14.97 -19.00 -3.59
N GLU A 261 -16.02 -19.69 -4.02
CA GLU A 261 -15.89 -20.87 -4.88
C GLU A 261 -15.05 -20.52 -6.12
N GLY A 262 -14.13 -21.40 -6.50
CA GLY A 262 -13.18 -21.18 -7.59
C GLY A 262 -11.84 -20.57 -7.16
N LEU A 263 -11.71 -20.01 -5.96
CA LEU A 263 -10.44 -19.50 -5.40
C LEU A 263 -9.93 -20.34 -4.20
N ARG A 264 -10.61 -21.45 -3.89
CA ARG A 264 -10.30 -22.30 -2.73
C ARG A 264 -9.19 -23.32 -3.03
N PRO A 265 -8.57 -23.91 -2.00
CA PRO A 265 -7.58 -24.99 -2.17
C PRO A 265 -8.12 -26.16 -2.97
N GLY A 266 -9.39 -26.54 -2.78
CA GLY A 266 -10.06 -27.59 -3.56
C GLY A 266 -10.17 -27.29 -5.06
N ASP A 267 -10.11 -26.01 -5.45
CA ASP A 267 -10.09 -25.55 -6.86
C ASP A 267 -8.66 -25.38 -7.41
N GLY A 268 -7.64 -25.69 -6.60
CA GLY A 268 -6.23 -25.55 -6.95
C GLY A 268 -5.66 -24.15 -6.71
N PHE A 269 -6.24 -23.36 -5.80
CA PHE A 269 -5.76 -22.01 -5.49
C PHE A 269 -5.61 -21.77 -3.99
N VAL A 270 -4.68 -20.91 -3.62
CA VAL A 270 -4.46 -20.51 -2.23
C VAL A 270 -4.17 -19.03 -2.15
N VAL A 271 -4.58 -18.39 -1.05
CA VAL A 271 -4.21 -17.02 -0.71
C VAL A 271 -3.49 -17.03 0.63
N HIS A 272 -2.33 -16.38 0.69
CA HIS A 272 -1.57 -16.18 1.91
C HIS A 272 -1.45 -14.68 2.21
N VAL A 273 -1.44 -14.34 3.49
CA VAL A 273 -1.14 -13.01 4.00
C VAL A 273 0.13 -13.13 4.84
N GLY A 274 1.11 -12.27 4.57
CA GLY A 274 2.36 -12.19 5.30
C GLY A 274 2.53 -10.82 5.96
N VAL A 275 3.05 -10.81 7.18
CA VAL A 275 3.63 -9.63 7.84
C VAL A 275 5.11 -9.89 8.00
N LEU A 276 5.97 -8.95 7.56
CA LEU A 276 7.41 -9.13 7.64
C LEU A 276 7.83 -9.40 9.11
N LYS A 277 8.77 -10.30 9.36
CA LYS A 277 9.32 -10.55 10.71
C LYS A 277 10.33 -9.49 11.08
N ASP A 278 10.52 -9.25 12.37
CA ASP A 278 11.62 -8.44 12.86
C ASP A 278 12.91 -9.25 12.81
N HIS A 279 14.02 -8.57 12.51
CA HIS A 279 15.30 -9.24 12.26
C HIS A 279 15.93 -9.88 13.52
N GLU A 280 15.25 -9.83 14.68
CA GLU A 280 15.77 -10.28 15.97
C GLU A 280 15.34 -11.69 16.40
N GLN A 281 14.46 -12.39 15.66
CA GLN A 281 14.04 -13.75 16.04
C GLN A 281 14.85 -14.87 15.37
N ARG A 282 16.18 -14.82 15.53
CA ARG A 282 17.03 -16.02 15.42
C ARG A 282 17.70 -16.23 16.78
N LEU A 283 16.99 -16.89 17.68
CA LEU A 283 17.56 -17.57 18.84
C LEU A 283 18.16 -18.91 18.41
#